data_AF-A0AAD4T5J3-F1
#
_entry.id   AF-A0AAD4T5J3-F1
#
_cell.length_a   1.000
_cell.length_b   1.000
_cell.length_c   1.000
_cell.angle_alpha   90.00
_cell.angle_beta   90.00
_cell.angle_gamma   90.00
#
_symmetry.space_group_name_H-M   'P 1'
#
loop_
_entity.id
_entity.type
_entity.pdbx_description
1 polymer ?
#
loop_
_entity_poly.entity_id
_entity_poly.type
_entity_poly.pdbx_seq_one_letter_code
_entity_poly.pdbx_strand_id
1 'polypeptide(L)'
;MMSPHKRRLYPLLVLSLFVLFLFSYYHSSLPHTDITNIPSSSNLPQSRNNIVQKFTLTIKLLAFDRFDSISRCLHSLANADYVNDRVNLHVYIDHFKETNQSSILDEKLEESHRILDFVDKFVWKFGEKFVHFRTGNVGLQAQWLESWWPSSDDEFAFVVEDDLEVSPLYYKFLKGLIVNYYFNSSNYSPSIYGASLQRPRFVPGKHGNKIQLDTGTRLFLYQLVGTWGQLLFPKPWKEFRLWYNIHKAKGIKPVLQGMVTTGWYKRMGERIWTPWFIKFIHSRGYFNIYTNFQGERALSVSHRDAGVNYGKTAGPDSNLLDENSLDFSYLEMQPVTSLKWYDFCFREVLPGKVVRSSDELSSLLYSARKKYNTVILISLHRTSQEVTMNMLCHFEKLNIQNYIFLGPNSDFLNDIARRGYHVISTESLVNNIKGFRSKKFEGSDMLNEILAKAYIIKLCLQLELNSWVIDGNMLPISNAMFSDLHDTAYYFFATKDSDILFVKSSSVSAKIWDDSFIDKVVAKASSSTNKSSKDHGYLGNAITSSLEENNAKIKMVGELSFGEKVDVKNGNQTHVSEGTKYVIWSDEMALDFVSSRLDNLGMWELEDSSCKAVVCHQS
;
A
#
# COMPACT_ATOMS: atom_id res chain seq x y z
N MET A 1 34.27 66.99 19.90
CA MET A 1 34.53 67.85 18.72
C MET A 1 34.41 66.98 17.46
N MET A 2 33.50 67.39 16.58
CA MET A 2 33.51 67.32 15.09
C MET A 2 33.96 66.03 14.34
N SER A 3 33.02 65.56 13.51
CA SER A 3 33.07 64.64 12.35
C SER A 3 33.82 65.25 11.12
N PRO A 4 33.86 64.72 9.85
CA PRO A 4 33.55 63.40 9.23
C PRO A 4 34.56 62.90 8.13
N HIS A 5 34.18 61.81 7.41
CA HIS A 5 34.44 61.39 6.00
C HIS A 5 35.37 60.18 5.79
N LYS A 6 35.06 59.14 4.97
CA LYS A 6 34.25 59.02 3.74
C LYS A 6 33.65 57.61 3.57
N ARG A 7 32.36 57.53 3.20
CA ARG A 7 31.71 56.34 2.59
C ARG A 7 32.14 56.21 1.13
N ARG A 8 32.40 54.98 0.66
CA ARG A 8 32.24 54.59 -0.75
C ARG A 8 31.14 53.52 -0.82
N LEU A 9 30.05 53.88 -1.49
CA LEU A 9 28.97 52.99 -1.92
C LEU A 9 29.22 52.57 -3.37
N TYR A 10 28.73 51.37 -3.71
CA TYR A 10 28.66 50.67 -5.02
C TYR A 10 29.83 49.71 -5.33
N PRO A 11 29.51 48.43 -5.67
CA PRO A 11 28.46 48.05 -6.64
C PRO A 11 27.46 47.00 -6.13
N LEU A 12 26.26 47.44 -5.74
CA LEU A 12 25.07 46.57 -5.61
C LEU A 12 24.11 46.70 -6.82
N LEU A 13 24.48 47.53 -7.81
CA LEU A 13 23.63 47.85 -8.97
C LEU A 13 23.90 46.96 -10.19
N VAL A 14 24.98 46.17 -10.18
CA VAL A 14 25.31 45.24 -11.29
C VAL A 14 24.63 43.88 -11.11
N LEU A 15 24.27 43.49 -9.88
CA LEU A 15 23.65 42.18 -9.62
C LEU A 15 22.14 42.14 -9.93
N SER A 16 21.42 43.26 -9.85
CA SER A 16 19.96 43.25 -10.07
C SER A 16 19.56 43.22 -11.55
N LEU A 17 20.43 43.73 -12.44
CA LEU A 17 20.20 43.69 -13.89
C LEU A 17 20.39 42.29 -14.50
N PHE A 18 21.18 41.41 -13.86
CA PHE A 18 21.40 40.04 -14.34
C PHE A 18 20.21 39.10 -14.02
N VAL A 19 19.49 39.37 -12.92
CA VAL A 19 18.32 38.57 -12.51
C VAL A 19 17.11 38.85 -13.40
N LEU A 20 16.94 40.09 -13.89
CA LEU A 20 15.84 40.47 -14.79
C LEU A 20 15.99 39.88 -16.20
N PHE A 21 17.20 39.64 -16.69
CA PHE A 21 17.45 39.03 -18.01
C PHE A 21 17.21 37.51 -18.01
N LEU A 22 17.41 36.82 -16.87
CA LEU A 22 17.13 35.39 -16.75
C LEU A 22 15.62 35.10 -16.63
N PHE A 23 14.85 36.00 -16.03
CA PHE A 23 13.40 35.86 -15.91
C PHE A 23 12.65 36.10 -17.23
N SER A 24 13.17 36.95 -18.14
CA SER A 24 12.53 37.20 -19.44
C SER A 24 12.76 36.10 -20.48
N TYR A 25 13.79 35.25 -20.30
CA TYR A 25 14.08 34.14 -21.23
C TYR A 25 13.37 32.82 -20.87
N TYR A 26 12.82 32.69 -19.66
CA TYR A 26 12.14 31.47 -19.22
C TYR A 26 10.61 31.51 -19.38
N HIS A 27 10.05 32.63 -19.83
CA HIS A 27 8.64 32.71 -20.25
C HIS A 27 8.50 32.54 -21.76
N SER A 28 8.72 31.30 -22.22
CA SER A 28 8.21 30.84 -23.51
C SER A 28 7.57 29.47 -23.33
N SER A 29 6.24 29.49 -23.18
CA SER A 29 5.26 28.44 -23.51
C SER A 29 5.65 26.98 -23.20
N LEU A 30 5.11 26.46 -22.08
CA LEU A 30 4.89 25.02 -21.90
C LEU A 30 3.87 24.53 -22.95
N PRO A 31 4.14 23.44 -23.68
CA PRO A 31 3.09 22.70 -24.35
C PRO A 31 2.30 21.91 -23.29
N HIS A 32 0.99 22.16 -23.23
CA HIS A 32 0.05 21.22 -22.64
C HIS A 32 0.11 19.91 -23.43
N THR A 33 0.51 18.82 -22.80
CA THR A 33 0.27 17.47 -23.31
C THR A 33 -0.82 16.82 -22.47
N ASP A 34 -2.02 16.79 -23.04
CA ASP A 34 -3.12 15.92 -22.62
C ASP A 34 -2.66 14.47 -22.70
N ILE A 35 -2.71 13.75 -21.57
CA ILE A 35 -2.51 12.29 -21.54
C ILE A 35 -3.85 11.67 -21.94
N THR A 36 -4.08 11.59 -23.25
CA THR A 36 -5.04 10.68 -23.85
C THR A 36 -4.35 9.97 -25.01
N ASN A 37 -4.65 8.67 -25.16
CA ASN A 37 -4.23 7.72 -26.19
C ASN A 37 -3.14 6.71 -25.79
N ILE A 38 -3.63 5.55 -25.34
CA ILE A 38 -2.92 4.26 -25.42
C ILE A 38 -3.05 3.78 -26.88
N PRO A 39 -1.97 3.61 -27.66
CA PRO A 39 -2.07 2.95 -28.95
C PRO A 39 -2.01 1.44 -28.76
N SER A 40 -3.06 0.77 -29.19
CA SER A 40 -3.06 -0.65 -29.53
C SER A 40 -2.08 -0.89 -30.69
N SER A 41 -1.08 -1.74 -30.49
CA SER A 41 -0.26 -2.26 -31.59
C SER A 41 -0.11 -3.78 -31.48
N SER A 42 -0.95 -4.46 -32.25
CA SER A 42 -0.66 -5.77 -32.83
C SER A 42 0.42 -5.59 -33.90
N ASN A 43 1.55 -6.29 -33.77
CA ASN A 43 2.28 -6.94 -34.88
C ASN A 43 3.51 -7.69 -34.34
N LEU A 44 3.46 -9.02 -34.40
CA LEU A 44 4.63 -9.89 -34.27
C LEU A 44 5.46 -9.87 -35.56
N PRO A 45 6.78 -10.06 -35.44
CA PRO A 45 7.42 -11.06 -36.29
C PRO A 45 8.21 -12.10 -35.47
N GLN A 46 8.01 -13.37 -35.82
CA GLN A 46 8.91 -14.46 -35.48
C GLN A 46 10.26 -14.28 -36.20
N SER A 47 11.35 -14.27 -35.46
CA SER A 47 12.66 -14.76 -35.91
C SER A 47 13.61 -14.87 -34.70
N ARG A 48 14.21 -16.05 -34.51
CA ARG A 48 15.24 -16.31 -33.49
C ARG A 48 16.55 -15.65 -33.94
N ASN A 49 17.10 -14.75 -33.12
CA ASN A 49 18.53 -14.59 -32.79
C ASN A 49 18.73 -13.33 -31.93
N ASN A 50 19.43 -13.48 -30.78
CA ASN A 50 19.82 -12.47 -29.80
C ASN A 50 18.68 -11.65 -29.16
N ILE A 51 18.18 -12.14 -28.03
CA ILE A 51 17.33 -11.34 -27.13
C ILE A 51 18.22 -10.25 -26.53
N VAL A 52 18.24 -9.08 -27.17
CA VAL A 52 18.79 -7.82 -26.66
C VAL A 52 18.36 -7.65 -25.20
N GLN A 53 19.31 -7.36 -24.32
CA GLN A 53 19.03 -7.08 -22.91
C GLN A 53 17.98 -5.95 -22.86
N LYS A 54 16.74 -6.31 -22.48
CA LYS A 54 15.60 -5.37 -22.47
C LYS A 54 15.72 -4.28 -21.39
N PHE A 55 16.68 -4.43 -20.48
CA PHE A 55 16.84 -3.55 -19.32
C PHE A 55 18.31 -3.46 -18.90
N THR A 56 18.66 -2.41 -18.18
CA THR A 56 19.96 -2.29 -17.52
C THR A 56 19.82 -2.53 -16.03
N LEU A 57 20.70 -3.33 -15.44
CA LEU A 57 20.82 -3.47 -13.99
C LEU A 57 22.13 -2.83 -13.54
N THR A 58 22.03 -1.92 -12.56
CA THR A 58 23.20 -1.30 -11.94
C THR A 58 23.26 -1.68 -10.47
N ILE A 59 24.40 -2.20 -10.03
CA ILE A 59 24.68 -2.47 -8.62
C ILE A 59 25.08 -1.15 -7.96
N LYS A 60 24.41 -0.81 -6.86
CA LYS A 60 24.71 0.36 -6.02
C LYS A 60 25.27 -0.16 -4.69
N LEU A 61 26.59 -0.12 -4.56
CA LEU A 61 27.29 -0.51 -3.33
C LEU A 61 27.47 0.72 -2.44
N LEU A 62 26.86 0.70 -1.25
CA LEU A 62 26.97 1.76 -0.25
C LEU A 62 27.99 1.34 0.81
N ALA A 63 29.07 2.10 0.95
CA ALA A 63 30.19 1.77 1.82
C ALA A 63 30.57 2.95 2.71
N PHE A 64 31.21 2.62 3.83
CA PHE A 64 31.70 3.59 4.80
C PHE A 64 33.22 3.42 5.02
N ASP A 65 33.67 3.27 6.26
CA ASP A 65 35.08 3.23 6.66
C ASP A 65 35.53 1.83 7.12
N ARG A 66 35.06 0.76 6.45
CA ARG A 66 35.33 -0.64 6.82
C ARG A 66 35.94 -1.44 5.67
N PHE A 67 37.27 -1.58 5.64
CA PHE A 67 37.97 -2.30 4.56
C PHE A 67 37.54 -3.75 4.41
N ASP A 68 37.48 -4.51 5.51
CA ASP A 68 37.18 -5.95 5.44
C ASP A 68 35.75 -6.21 4.93
N SER A 69 34.81 -5.34 5.30
CA SER A 69 33.42 -5.38 4.85
C SER A 69 33.34 -5.13 3.33
N ILE A 70 33.83 -3.98 2.85
CA ILE A 70 33.77 -3.65 1.42
C ILE A 70 34.53 -4.65 0.55
N SER A 71 35.67 -5.16 1.03
CA SER A 71 36.45 -6.20 0.35
C SER A 71 35.65 -7.49 0.19
N ARG A 72 35.02 -7.98 1.27
CA ARG A 72 34.17 -9.18 1.22
C ARG A 72 32.98 -8.98 0.28
N CYS A 73 32.30 -7.83 0.38
CA CYS A 73 31.15 -7.52 -0.45
C CYS A 73 31.51 -7.50 -1.94
N LEU A 74 32.56 -6.76 -2.34
CA LEU A 74 33.02 -6.66 -3.72
C LEU A 74 33.45 -8.00 -4.30
N HIS A 75 34.18 -8.82 -3.55
CA HIS A 75 34.55 -10.17 -3.99
C HIS A 75 33.30 -11.05 -4.19
N SER A 76 32.32 -11.00 -3.28
CA SER A 76 31.08 -11.77 -3.43
C SER A 76 30.27 -11.35 -4.66
N LEU A 77 30.19 -10.04 -4.94
CA LEU A 77 29.55 -9.50 -6.15
C LEU A 77 30.28 -9.98 -7.41
N ALA A 78 31.62 -9.97 -7.41
CA ALA A 78 32.40 -10.35 -8.58
C ALA A 78 32.40 -11.86 -8.86
N ASN A 79 32.07 -12.69 -7.86
CA ASN A 79 31.99 -14.14 -7.99
C ASN A 79 30.66 -14.65 -8.56
N ALA A 80 29.69 -13.77 -8.80
CA ALA A 80 28.39 -14.18 -9.35
C ALA A 80 28.43 -14.46 -10.86
N ASP A 81 27.53 -15.33 -11.32
CA ASP A 81 27.36 -15.60 -12.75
C ASP A 81 26.39 -14.58 -13.38
N TYR A 82 26.96 -13.63 -14.13
CA TYR A 82 26.23 -12.59 -14.85
C TYR A 82 25.71 -13.01 -16.22
N VAL A 83 25.87 -14.28 -16.62
CA VAL A 83 25.38 -14.85 -17.89
C VAL A 83 25.72 -14.02 -19.14
N ASN A 84 26.92 -13.42 -19.15
CA ASN A 84 27.42 -12.49 -20.18
C ASN A 84 26.62 -11.20 -20.36
N ASP A 85 25.72 -10.86 -19.45
CA ASP A 85 25.02 -9.58 -19.47
C ASP A 85 25.94 -8.45 -18.99
N ARG A 86 25.69 -7.23 -19.49
CA ARG A 86 26.34 -6.04 -18.97
C ARG A 86 25.66 -5.60 -17.67
N VAL A 87 26.44 -5.49 -16.60
CA VAL A 87 26.00 -5.00 -15.29
C VAL A 87 27.00 -3.96 -14.80
N ASN A 88 26.52 -2.73 -14.58
CA ASN A 88 27.36 -1.65 -14.08
C ASN A 88 27.48 -1.73 -12.56
N LEU A 89 28.60 -1.26 -12.01
CA LEU A 89 28.88 -1.18 -10.58
C LEU A 89 29.17 0.26 -10.19
N HIS A 90 28.37 0.81 -9.27
CA HIS A 90 28.63 2.12 -8.66
C HIS A 90 28.95 1.90 -7.19
N VAL A 91 30.15 2.30 -6.79
CA VAL A 91 30.64 2.21 -5.41
C VAL A 91 30.58 3.60 -4.78
N TYR A 92 29.68 3.78 -3.82
CA TYR A 92 29.54 5.00 -3.04
C TYR A 92 30.29 4.84 -1.73
N ILE A 93 31.31 5.66 -1.51
CA ILE A 93 32.13 5.63 -0.29
C ILE A 93 31.86 6.93 0.46
N ASP A 94 31.17 6.82 1.58
CA ASP A 94 30.87 7.93 2.46
C ASP A 94 32.09 8.26 3.33
N HIS A 95 32.43 9.54 3.43
CA HIS A 95 33.60 9.94 4.18
C HIS A 95 33.37 9.72 5.68
N PHE A 96 34.42 9.43 6.43
CA PHE A 96 34.31 9.31 7.88
C PHE A 96 33.92 10.65 8.52
N LYS A 97 33.31 10.61 9.70
CA LYS A 97 33.00 11.82 10.46
C LYS A 97 34.28 12.44 11.02
N GLU A 98 34.47 13.74 10.76
CA GLU A 98 35.58 14.51 11.32
C GLU A 98 35.65 14.35 12.84
N THR A 99 36.89 14.28 13.34
CA THR A 99 37.20 14.13 14.76
C THR A 99 38.32 15.09 15.13
N ASN A 100 38.23 15.68 16.32
CA ASN A 100 39.24 16.59 16.85
C ASN A 100 40.46 15.87 17.43
N GLN A 101 40.46 14.52 17.43
CA GLN A 101 41.54 13.72 17.99
C GLN A 101 42.49 13.29 16.87
N SER A 102 43.70 13.87 16.85
CA SER A 102 44.67 13.69 15.76
C SER A 102 45.01 12.23 15.49
N SER A 103 45.23 11.41 16.53
CA SER A 103 45.57 9.99 16.35
C SER A 103 44.46 9.17 15.69
N ILE A 104 43.19 9.47 15.99
CA ILE A 104 42.03 8.81 15.36
C ILE A 104 41.85 9.33 13.93
N LEU A 105 42.16 10.61 13.70
CA LEU A 105 42.09 11.20 12.37
C LEU A 105 43.08 10.53 11.41
N ASP A 106 44.32 10.34 11.83
CA ASP A 106 45.36 9.68 11.02
C ASP A 106 44.96 8.23 10.67
N GLU A 107 44.49 7.46 11.66
CA GLU A 107 43.99 6.08 11.45
C GLU A 107 42.83 6.03 10.44
N LYS A 108 41.87 6.95 10.55
CA LYS A 108 40.74 7.03 9.62
C LYS A 108 41.14 7.47 8.22
N LEU A 109 42.11 8.36 8.09
CA LEU A 109 42.67 8.77 6.80
C LEU A 109 43.40 7.61 6.14
N GLU A 110 44.20 6.87 6.90
CA GLU A 110 44.90 5.67 6.43
C GLU A 110 43.91 4.62 5.93
N GLU A 111 42.90 4.27 6.72
CA GLU A 111 41.86 3.31 6.32
C GLU A 111 41.06 3.80 5.10
N SER A 112 40.71 5.09 5.03
CA SER A 112 40.05 5.67 3.86
C SER A 112 40.92 5.56 2.61
N HIS A 113 42.23 5.84 2.69
CA HIS A 113 43.15 5.69 1.56
C HIS A 113 43.29 4.22 1.14
N ARG A 114 43.36 3.31 2.11
CA ARG A 114 43.45 1.86 1.87
C ARG A 114 42.20 1.34 1.15
N ILE A 115 41.00 1.79 1.55
CA ILE A 115 39.74 1.47 0.87
C ILE A 115 39.76 2.01 -0.57
N LEU A 116 40.14 3.28 -0.77
CA LEU A 116 40.18 3.89 -2.10
C LEU A 116 41.18 3.20 -3.03
N ASP A 117 42.40 2.91 -2.56
CA ASP A 117 43.44 2.20 -3.32
C ASP A 117 42.96 0.80 -3.76
N PHE A 118 42.30 0.08 -2.84
CA PHE A 118 41.71 -1.22 -3.15
C PHE A 118 40.58 -1.12 -4.17
N VAL A 119 39.61 -0.22 -3.96
CA VAL A 119 38.46 -0.05 -4.86
C VAL A 119 38.89 0.42 -6.25
N ASP A 120 39.89 1.31 -6.35
CA ASP A 120 40.42 1.79 -7.62
C ASP A 120 41.05 0.66 -8.44
N LYS A 121 41.86 -0.19 -7.79
CA LYS A 121 42.51 -1.36 -8.41
C LYS A 121 41.55 -2.54 -8.66
N PHE A 122 40.39 -2.58 -7.99
CA PHE A 122 39.43 -3.67 -8.14
C PHE A 122 38.88 -3.74 -9.58
N VAL A 123 39.14 -4.86 -10.29
CA VAL A 123 38.71 -5.03 -11.68
C VAL A 123 37.28 -5.54 -11.76
N TRP A 124 36.36 -4.70 -12.24
CA TRP A 124 35.00 -5.10 -12.56
C TRP A 124 34.90 -5.55 -14.03
N LYS A 125 34.59 -6.82 -14.27
CA LYS A 125 34.63 -7.42 -15.62
C LYS A 125 33.29 -7.42 -16.36
N PHE A 126 32.21 -6.99 -15.69
CA PHE A 126 30.84 -7.18 -16.18
C PHE A 126 30.21 -5.89 -16.74
N GLY A 127 30.87 -4.74 -16.62
CA GLY A 127 30.34 -3.46 -17.09
C GLY A 127 31.22 -2.28 -16.64
N GLU A 128 30.64 -1.08 -16.58
CA GLU A 128 31.36 0.09 -16.10
C GLU A 128 31.43 0.10 -14.56
N LYS A 129 32.58 0.51 -14.01
CA LYS A 129 32.78 0.76 -12.59
C LYS A 129 32.90 2.26 -12.35
N PHE A 130 32.05 2.81 -11.49
CA PHE A 130 32.13 4.20 -11.04
C PHE A 130 32.37 4.26 -9.53
N VAL A 131 33.33 5.08 -9.12
CA VAL A 131 33.62 5.32 -7.69
C VAL A 131 33.16 6.73 -7.34
N HIS A 132 32.21 6.81 -6.41
CA HIS A 132 31.67 8.04 -5.86
C HIS A 132 32.18 8.23 -4.43
N PHE A 133 33.33 8.86 -4.29
CA PHE A 133 33.89 9.21 -2.99
C PHE A 133 33.36 10.58 -2.53
N ARG A 134 32.75 10.63 -1.34
CA ARG A 134 32.19 11.87 -0.79
C ARG A 134 33.27 12.72 -0.11
N THR A 135 33.11 14.03 -0.16
CA THR A 135 33.99 14.99 0.53
C THR A 135 33.67 15.14 2.03
N GLY A 136 32.57 14.56 2.50
CA GLY A 136 32.14 14.63 3.89
C GLY A 136 31.11 13.54 4.21
N ASN A 137 30.90 13.28 5.50
CA ASN A 137 29.97 12.25 5.95
C ASN A 137 28.51 12.70 5.73
N VAL A 138 27.79 12.04 4.82
CA VAL A 138 26.36 12.30 4.57
C VAL A 138 25.46 11.35 5.35
N GLY A 139 25.97 10.18 5.75
CA GLY A 139 25.27 9.18 6.53
C GLY A 139 24.32 8.29 5.72
N LEU A 140 23.92 7.17 6.35
CA LEU A 140 23.19 6.07 5.70
C LEU A 140 21.91 6.51 4.97
N GLN A 141 21.11 7.40 5.57
CA GLN A 141 19.88 7.88 4.94
C GLN A 141 20.17 8.59 3.61
N ALA A 142 21.10 9.54 3.60
CA ALA A 142 21.44 10.28 2.39
C ALA A 142 22.09 9.38 1.34
N GLN A 143 22.96 8.44 1.75
CA GLN A 143 23.56 7.46 0.83
C GLN A 143 22.49 6.68 0.06
N TRP A 144 21.50 6.11 0.75
CA TRP A 144 20.40 5.39 0.10
C TRP A 144 19.60 6.30 -0.85
N LEU A 145 19.18 7.46 -0.38
CA LEU A 145 18.33 8.39 -1.13
C LEU A 145 19.02 8.98 -2.37
N GLU A 146 20.33 9.19 -2.33
CA GLU A 146 21.11 9.81 -3.41
C GLU A 146 21.77 8.79 -4.35
N SER A 147 21.78 7.50 -3.99
CA SER A 147 22.43 6.45 -4.78
C SER A 147 21.82 6.24 -6.16
N TRP A 148 20.55 6.60 -6.36
CA TRP A 148 19.85 6.30 -7.59
C TRP A 148 18.64 7.17 -7.89
N TRP A 149 18.56 7.62 -9.14
CA TRP A 149 17.38 8.16 -9.78
C TRP A 149 17.24 7.50 -11.16
N PRO A 150 16.15 6.76 -11.43
CA PRO A 150 16.00 6.06 -12.70
C PRO A 150 15.82 7.04 -13.86
N SER A 151 16.61 6.84 -14.91
CA SER A 151 16.53 7.61 -16.15
C SER A 151 15.46 7.07 -17.10
N SER A 152 15.08 5.80 -16.95
CA SER A 152 14.02 5.14 -17.72
C SER A 152 13.29 4.08 -16.88
N ASP A 153 12.19 3.55 -17.42
CA ASP A 153 11.44 2.44 -16.83
C ASP A 153 12.11 1.07 -17.03
N ASP A 154 13.17 1.02 -17.84
CA ASP A 154 13.96 -0.20 -18.11
C ASP A 154 15.31 -0.18 -17.37
N GLU A 155 15.48 0.73 -16.41
CA GLU A 155 16.66 0.81 -15.54
C GLU A 155 16.31 0.30 -14.14
N PHE A 156 17.09 -0.67 -13.64
CA PHE A 156 16.91 -1.27 -12.32
C PHE A 156 18.15 -1.06 -11.47
N ALA A 157 17.95 -0.85 -10.17
CA ALA A 157 19.04 -0.78 -9.20
C ALA A 157 18.98 -1.97 -8.24
N PHE A 158 20.11 -2.65 -8.07
CA PHE A 158 20.32 -3.59 -6.98
C PHE A 158 21.22 -2.93 -5.93
N VAL A 159 20.68 -2.66 -4.75
CA VAL A 159 21.39 -1.92 -3.70
C VAL A 159 21.89 -2.87 -2.63
N VAL A 160 23.17 -2.74 -2.28
CA VAL A 160 23.88 -3.52 -1.27
C VAL A 160 24.71 -2.59 -0.38
N GLU A 161 24.80 -2.92 0.92
CA GLU A 161 25.70 -2.26 1.86
C GLU A 161 27.02 -3.06 1.96
N ASP A 162 28.10 -2.41 2.38
CA ASP A 162 29.44 -3.00 2.49
C ASP A 162 29.52 -4.19 3.46
N ASP A 163 28.61 -4.32 4.43
CA ASP A 163 28.58 -5.47 5.35
C ASP A 163 27.90 -6.72 4.76
N LEU A 164 27.39 -6.64 3.52
CA LEU A 164 26.69 -7.73 2.86
C LEU A 164 27.63 -8.69 2.13
N GLU A 165 27.19 -9.93 2.05
CA GLU A 165 27.73 -10.94 1.15
C GLU A 165 26.58 -11.55 0.34
N VAL A 166 26.76 -11.65 -0.98
CA VAL A 166 25.73 -12.18 -1.89
C VAL A 166 26.13 -13.52 -2.50
N SER A 167 25.13 -14.35 -2.77
CA SER A 167 25.30 -15.67 -3.35
C SER A 167 25.78 -15.55 -4.80
N PRO A 168 26.66 -16.43 -5.30
CA PRO A 168 26.99 -16.46 -6.74
C PRO A 168 25.77 -16.59 -7.67
N LEU A 169 24.64 -17.07 -7.14
CA LEU A 169 23.38 -17.29 -7.86
C LEU A 169 22.50 -16.04 -7.97
N TYR A 170 22.82 -14.98 -7.23
CA TYR A 170 21.90 -13.86 -6.99
C TYR A 170 21.46 -13.17 -8.30
N TYR A 171 22.39 -12.95 -9.23
CA TYR A 171 22.11 -12.18 -10.44
C TYR A 171 21.11 -12.91 -11.35
N LYS A 172 21.35 -14.20 -11.64
CA LYS A 172 20.42 -15.03 -12.44
C LYS A 172 19.01 -15.01 -11.85
N PHE A 173 18.92 -15.07 -10.52
CA PHE A 173 17.65 -14.99 -9.82
C PHE A 173 16.96 -13.63 -10.02
N LEU A 174 17.67 -12.51 -9.80
CA LEU A 174 17.14 -11.16 -10.04
C LEU A 174 16.70 -10.95 -11.49
N LYS A 175 17.51 -11.38 -12.46
CA LYS A 175 17.17 -11.35 -13.89
C LYS A 175 15.87 -12.13 -14.15
N GLY A 176 15.74 -13.31 -13.56
CA GLY A 176 14.52 -14.11 -13.60
C GLY A 176 13.30 -13.37 -13.06
N LEU A 177 13.43 -12.69 -11.91
CA LEU A 177 12.33 -11.89 -11.34
C LEU A 177 11.91 -10.73 -12.23
N ILE A 178 12.87 -9.97 -12.78
CA ILE A 178 12.60 -8.83 -13.66
C ILE A 178 11.85 -9.29 -14.92
N VAL A 179 12.37 -10.33 -15.59
CA VAL A 179 11.74 -10.86 -16.81
C VAL A 179 10.34 -11.40 -16.53
N ASN A 180 10.15 -12.12 -15.42
CA ASN A 180 8.89 -12.79 -15.12
C ASN A 180 7.82 -11.92 -14.45
N TYR A 181 8.17 -10.92 -13.65
CA TYR A 181 7.19 -10.13 -12.90
C TYR A 181 7.13 -8.65 -13.30
N TYR A 182 8.11 -8.15 -14.05
CA TYR A 182 8.08 -6.78 -14.59
C TYR A 182 7.70 -6.75 -16.07
N PHE A 183 8.38 -7.53 -16.91
CA PHE A 183 8.18 -7.49 -18.37
C PHE A 183 7.10 -8.45 -18.89
N ASN A 184 6.79 -9.53 -18.18
CA ASN A 184 5.75 -10.46 -18.58
C ASN A 184 4.38 -9.94 -18.17
N SER A 185 3.60 -9.45 -19.15
CA SER A 185 2.26 -8.90 -18.93
C SER A 185 1.29 -9.79 -18.13
N SER A 186 1.37 -11.12 -18.27
CA SER A 186 0.49 -12.06 -17.55
C SER A 186 0.82 -12.18 -16.07
N ASN A 187 2.04 -11.80 -15.67
CA ASN A 187 2.54 -11.85 -14.30
C ASN A 187 2.84 -10.45 -13.73
N TYR A 188 2.71 -9.41 -14.55
CA TYR A 188 2.93 -8.04 -14.13
C TYR A 188 1.86 -7.62 -13.12
N SER A 189 2.30 -7.03 -12.02
CA SER A 189 1.41 -6.35 -11.10
C SER A 189 2.00 -4.98 -10.76
N PRO A 190 1.22 -3.89 -10.91
CA PRO A 190 1.68 -2.56 -10.55
C PRO A 190 1.90 -2.42 -9.05
N SER A 191 1.42 -3.36 -8.23
CA SER A 191 1.63 -3.37 -6.77
C SER A 191 3.01 -3.87 -6.35
N ILE A 192 3.87 -4.31 -7.26
CA ILE A 192 5.19 -4.86 -6.92
C ILE A 192 6.25 -3.77 -7.09
N TYR A 193 7.03 -3.52 -6.04
CA TYR A 193 8.06 -2.47 -6.06
C TYR A 193 9.50 -2.98 -6.21
N GLY A 194 9.69 -4.30 -6.16
CA GLY A 194 11.01 -4.89 -6.20
C GLY A 194 11.07 -6.29 -5.61
N ALA A 195 12.29 -6.67 -5.23
CA ALA A 195 12.55 -7.93 -4.55
C ALA A 195 13.65 -7.76 -3.49
N SER A 196 13.58 -8.52 -2.41
CA SER A 196 14.68 -8.64 -1.45
C SER A 196 15.27 -10.03 -1.44
N LEU A 197 16.60 -10.08 -1.35
CA LEU A 197 17.38 -11.31 -1.32
C LEU A 197 17.68 -11.81 0.10
N GLN A 198 17.38 -11.00 1.11
CA GLN A 198 17.44 -11.44 2.51
C GLN A 198 16.24 -12.33 2.84
N ARG A 199 16.36 -13.07 3.94
CA ARG A 199 15.21 -13.74 4.56
C ARG A 199 14.43 -12.77 5.46
N PRO A 200 13.08 -12.73 5.40
CA PRO A 200 12.30 -12.03 6.41
C PRO A 200 12.09 -12.95 7.62
N ARG A 201 12.42 -12.47 8.83
CA ARG A 201 12.43 -13.31 10.05
C ARG A 201 11.23 -13.06 10.98
N PHE A 202 10.80 -11.80 11.11
CA PHE A 202 9.81 -11.39 12.10
C PHE A 202 8.78 -10.46 11.47
N VAL A 203 7.56 -10.53 12.01
CA VAL A 203 6.50 -9.56 11.72
C VAL A 203 6.83 -8.24 12.44
N PRO A 204 6.92 -7.09 11.75
CA PRO A 204 7.36 -5.81 12.29
C PRO A 204 6.27 -5.07 13.09
N GLY A 205 5.02 -5.53 13.01
CA GLY A 205 3.94 -5.01 13.82
C GLY A 205 4.12 -5.35 15.31
N LYS A 206 3.52 -4.54 16.18
CA LYS A 206 3.48 -4.78 17.62
C LYS A 206 2.79 -6.12 17.86
N HIS A 207 3.36 -6.94 18.74
CA HIS A 207 2.96 -8.35 18.96
C HIS A 207 3.27 -9.30 17.80
N GLY A 208 4.05 -8.87 16.81
CA GLY A 208 4.51 -9.71 15.72
C GLY A 208 5.39 -10.87 16.19
N ASN A 209 5.17 -12.05 15.60
CA ASN A 209 5.91 -13.27 15.88
C ASN A 209 6.94 -13.58 14.78
N LYS A 210 7.69 -14.69 14.96
CA LYS A 210 8.50 -15.26 13.88
C LYS A 210 7.59 -15.60 12.70
N ILE A 211 8.00 -15.24 11.49
CA ILE A 211 7.29 -15.59 10.27
C ILE A 211 7.25 -17.11 10.11
N GLN A 212 6.06 -17.64 9.81
CA GLN A 212 5.85 -19.05 9.51
C GLN A 212 5.27 -19.17 8.10
N LEU A 213 5.94 -19.95 7.27
CA LEU A 213 5.54 -20.24 5.90
C LEU A 213 5.54 -21.75 5.69
N ASP A 214 4.63 -22.22 4.86
CA ASP A 214 4.61 -23.63 4.45
C ASP A 214 5.93 -23.97 3.75
N THR A 215 6.45 -25.17 3.99
CA THR A 215 7.74 -25.63 3.43
C THR A 215 7.77 -25.61 1.90
N GLY A 216 6.62 -25.76 1.25
CA GLY A 216 6.46 -25.66 -0.20
C GLY A 216 6.40 -24.24 -0.76
N THR A 217 6.20 -23.21 0.08
CA THR A 217 6.21 -21.81 -0.37
C THR A 217 7.65 -21.38 -0.59
N ARG A 218 8.05 -21.16 -1.85
CA ARG A 218 9.42 -20.70 -2.19
C ARG A 218 9.49 -19.21 -2.49
N LEU A 219 8.47 -18.68 -3.15
CA LEU A 219 8.32 -17.27 -3.49
C LEU A 219 7.00 -16.76 -2.90
N PHE A 220 7.02 -15.54 -2.39
CA PHE A 220 5.84 -14.87 -1.88
C PHE A 220 6.04 -13.36 -1.91
N LEU A 221 4.95 -12.63 -1.70
CA LEU A 221 4.94 -11.18 -1.64
C LEU A 221 4.67 -10.70 -0.22
N TYR A 222 5.38 -9.67 0.21
CA TYR A 222 5.27 -9.10 1.54
C TYR A 222 5.44 -7.58 1.51
N GLN A 223 4.63 -6.83 2.26
CA GLN A 223 4.68 -5.36 2.27
C GLN A 223 5.96 -4.78 2.91
N LEU A 224 6.78 -5.59 3.58
CA LEU A 224 7.99 -5.10 4.24
C LEU A 224 9.16 -4.96 3.26
N VAL A 225 9.91 -3.87 3.36
CA VAL A 225 11.19 -3.69 2.64
C VAL A 225 12.29 -4.51 3.28
N GLY A 226 13.14 -5.10 2.44
CA GLY A 226 14.37 -5.71 2.89
C GLY A 226 15.52 -4.75 2.71
N THR A 227 16.37 -4.61 3.71
CA THR A 227 17.50 -3.66 3.68
C THR A 227 18.81 -4.34 3.27
N TRP A 228 18.84 -5.68 3.19
CA TRP A 228 20.03 -6.45 2.81
C TRP A 228 19.81 -7.10 1.44
N GLY A 229 20.33 -6.44 0.39
CA GLY A 229 20.19 -6.89 -0.99
C GLY A 229 18.79 -6.63 -1.56
N GLN A 230 18.49 -5.36 -1.84
CA GLN A 230 17.19 -4.93 -2.39
C GLN A 230 17.33 -4.59 -3.87
N LEU A 231 16.53 -5.27 -4.70
CA LEU A 231 16.26 -4.85 -6.07
C LEU A 231 15.13 -3.82 -6.06
N LEU A 232 15.35 -2.66 -6.66
CA LEU A 232 14.37 -1.58 -6.78
C LEU A 232 13.85 -1.49 -8.21
N PHE A 233 12.52 -1.44 -8.35
CA PHE A 233 11.90 -1.12 -9.63
C PHE A 233 11.84 0.41 -9.84
N PRO A 234 12.00 0.89 -11.08
CA PRO A 234 12.18 2.32 -11.36
C PRO A 234 10.98 3.18 -10.97
N LYS A 235 9.77 2.83 -11.42
CA LYS A 235 8.56 3.64 -11.14
C LYS A 235 8.30 3.79 -9.63
N PRO A 236 8.24 2.70 -8.83
CA PRO A 236 7.92 2.83 -7.41
C PRO A 236 9.01 3.55 -6.61
N TRP A 237 10.29 3.39 -6.97
CA TRP A 237 11.37 4.14 -6.34
C TRP A 237 11.29 5.64 -6.65
N LYS A 238 11.04 6.00 -7.92
CA LYS A 238 10.88 7.40 -8.32
C LYS A 238 9.70 8.06 -7.60
N GLU A 239 8.59 7.33 -7.50
CA GLU A 239 7.43 7.76 -6.73
C GLU A 239 7.76 7.96 -5.24
N PHE A 240 8.48 7.02 -4.62
CA PHE A 240 8.95 7.17 -3.25
C PHE A 240 9.80 8.43 -3.06
N ARG A 241 10.74 8.72 -3.96
CA ARG A 241 11.61 9.89 -3.84
C ARG A 241 10.83 11.20 -3.91
N LEU A 242 9.82 11.27 -4.77
CA LEU A 242 8.90 12.41 -4.84
C LEU A 242 8.04 12.53 -3.57
N TRP A 243 7.46 11.41 -3.13
CA TRP A 243 6.68 11.32 -1.89
C TRP A 243 7.50 11.77 -0.68
N TYR A 244 8.73 11.26 -0.54
CA TYR A 244 9.66 11.60 0.53
C TYR A 244 9.96 13.10 0.55
N ASN A 245 10.28 13.70 -0.60
CA ASN A 245 10.60 15.12 -0.68
C ASN A 245 9.41 15.99 -0.23
N ILE A 246 8.19 15.67 -0.68
CA ILE A 246 6.97 16.39 -0.29
C ILE A 246 6.74 16.28 1.23
N HIS A 247 6.78 15.07 1.78
CA HIS A 247 6.48 14.84 3.19
C HIS A 247 7.53 15.47 4.10
N LYS A 248 8.81 15.32 3.72
CA LYS A 248 9.92 15.93 4.43
C LYS A 248 9.81 17.46 4.46
N ALA A 249 9.49 18.09 3.32
CA ALA A 249 9.33 19.54 3.21
C ALA A 249 8.15 20.07 4.03
N LYS A 250 7.05 19.28 4.12
CA LYS A 250 5.88 19.59 4.98
C LYS A 250 6.12 19.31 6.47
N GLY A 251 7.30 18.81 6.86
CA GLY A 251 7.60 18.46 8.24
C GLY A 251 6.93 17.17 8.74
N ILE A 252 6.25 16.43 7.86
CA ILE A 252 5.56 15.17 8.18
C ILE A 252 6.61 14.11 8.50
N LYS A 253 6.45 13.39 9.61
CA LYS A 253 7.39 12.37 10.06
C LYS A 253 6.97 10.97 9.60
N PRO A 254 7.90 10.02 9.41
CA PRO A 254 7.61 8.66 8.99
C PRO A 254 7.11 7.80 10.16
N VAL A 255 6.24 8.36 11.00
CA VAL A 255 5.63 7.66 12.11
C VAL A 255 4.47 6.82 11.59
N LEU A 256 4.48 5.54 11.97
CA LEU A 256 3.42 4.58 11.71
C LEU A 256 3.18 3.79 12.99
N GLN A 257 2.13 4.13 13.73
CA GLN A 257 1.87 3.54 15.04
C GLN A 257 1.69 2.03 14.93
N GLY A 258 2.07 1.31 15.98
CA GLY A 258 2.03 -0.15 15.97
C GLY A 258 3.20 -0.81 15.23
N MET A 259 4.11 -0.08 14.59
CA MET A 259 5.30 -0.66 13.95
C MET A 259 6.57 -0.48 14.81
N VAL A 260 7.44 -1.50 14.85
CA VAL A 260 8.75 -1.41 15.54
C VAL A 260 9.65 -0.30 14.98
N THR A 261 9.49 0.01 13.70
CA THR A 261 10.25 1.04 12.97
C THR A 261 9.96 2.45 13.47
N THR A 262 8.77 2.70 14.04
CA THR A 262 8.48 3.94 14.76
C THR A 262 9.39 4.11 15.98
N GLY A 263 9.63 3.02 16.71
CA GLY A 263 10.60 3.02 17.83
C GLY A 263 12.03 3.27 17.36
N TRP A 264 12.41 2.73 16.19
CA TRP A 264 13.72 2.99 15.59
C TRP A 264 13.87 4.45 15.20
N TYR A 265 12.89 5.02 14.50
CA TYR A 265 12.92 6.43 14.10
C TYR A 265 12.96 7.38 15.31
N LYS A 266 12.20 7.10 16.38
CA LYS A 266 12.27 7.90 17.62
C LYS A 266 13.68 7.93 18.24
N ARG A 267 14.45 6.84 18.14
CA ARG A 267 15.82 6.77 18.67
C ARG A 267 16.88 7.30 17.70
N MET A 268 16.72 6.99 16.41
CA MET A 268 17.75 7.22 15.40
C MET A 268 17.54 8.50 14.60
N GLY A 269 16.31 9.00 14.55
CA GLY A 269 15.91 10.16 13.77
C GLY A 269 16.23 9.96 12.28
N GLU A 270 16.77 11.01 11.68
CA GLU A 270 17.09 11.06 10.24
C GLU A 270 18.36 10.30 9.85
N ARG A 271 18.88 9.44 10.74
CA ARG A 271 20.00 8.55 10.41
C ARG A 271 19.57 7.35 9.58
N ILE A 272 18.27 7.03 9.56
CA ILE A 272 17.72 5.85 8.87
C ILE A 272 16.63 6.26 7.87
N TRP A 273 16.62 5.58 6.72
CA TRP A 273 15.65 5.81 5.65
C TRP A 273 14.46 4.83 5.72
N THR A 274 14.67 3.64 6.30
CA THR A 274 13.70 2.53 6.29
C THR A 274 12.30 2.91 6.80
N PRO A 275 12.12 3.69 7.89
CA PRO A 275 10.78 4.10 8.33
C PRO A 275 10.04 4.94 7.28
N TRP A 276 10.75 5.80 6.54
CA TRP A 276 10.16 6.61 5.47
C TRP A 276 9.63 5.74 4.35
N PHE A 277 10.43 4.76 3.92
CA PHE A 277 10.02 3.84 2.87
C PHE A 277 8.87 2.95 3.32
N ILE A 278 8.89 2.43 4.55
CA ILE A 278 7.78 1.64 5.09
C ILE A 278 6.47 2.43 5.12
N LYS A 279 6.49 3.70 5.56
CA LYS A 279 5.29 4.55 5.56
C LYS A 279 4.76 4.79 4.13
N PHE A 280 5.65 4.99 3.17
CA PHE A 280 5.27 5.09 1.76
C PHE A 280 4.65 3.79 1.21
N ILE A 281 5.28 2.64 1.48
CA ILE A 281 4.76 1.34 1.03
C ILE A 281 3.38 1.07 1.62
N HIS A 282 3.16 1.44 2.88
CA HIS A 282 1.85 1.37 3.53
C HIS A 282 0.82 2.28 2.87
N SER A 283 1.16 3.55 2.61
CA SER A 283 0.22 4.50 2.00
C SER A 283 -0.16 4.11 0.57
N ARG A 284 0.72 3.40 -0.15
CA ARG A 284 0.48 2.92 -1.52
C ARG A 284 0.04 1.46 -1.63
N GLY A 285 0.07 0.67 -0.56
CA GLY A 285 -0.25 -0.76 -0.62
C GLY A 285 0.65 -1.53 -1.59
N TYR A 286 1.96 -1.27 -1.53
CA TYR A 286 2.97 -1.92 -2.36
C TYR A 286 3.51 -3.20 -1.70
N PHE A 287 4.03 -4.14 -2.49
CA PHE A 287 4.58 -5.42 -2.05
C PHE A 287 5.95 -5.71 -2.66
N ASN A 288 6.80 -6.38 -1.88
CA ASN A 288 8.12 -6.84 -2.27
C ASN A 288 8.10 -8.34 -2.52
N ILE A 289 8.86 -8.83 -3.48
CA ILE A 289 9.09 -10.27 -3.64
C ILE A 289 10.12 -10.74 -2.61
N TYR A 290 9.85 -11.87 -1.96
CA TYR A 290 10.76 -12.57 -1.05
C TYR A 290 10.88 -14.04 -1.40
N THR A 291 11.98 -14.61 -0.92
CA THR A 291 12.26 -16.05 -0.97
C THR A 291 12.09 -16.71 0.39
N ASN A 292 11.69 -17.97 0.40
CA ASN A 292 11.69 -18.82 1.58
C ASN A 292 12.48 -20.09 1.29
N PHE A 293 13.78 -20.05 1.56
CA PHE A 293 14.67 -21.20 1.44
C PHE A 293 14.81 -21.91 2.79
N GLN A 294 14.78 -23.24 2.76
CA GLN A 294 14.93 -24.07 3.97
C GLN A 294 16.33 -23.91 4.58
N GLY A 295 16.49 -24.23 5.87
CA GLY A 295 17.81 -24.18 6.54
C GLY A 295 18.32 -22.77 6.81
N GLU A 296 17.42 -21.80 6.98
CA GLU A 296 17.76 -20.37 7.17
C GLU A 296 18.67 -19.82 6.07
N ARG A 297 18.51 -20.29 4.83
CA ARG A 297 19.30 -19.85 3.67
C ARG A 297 18.74 -18.57 3.05
N ALA A 298 19.61 -17.76 2.45
CA ALA A 298 19.26 -16.53 1.74
C ALA A 298 20.23 -16.29 0.56
N LEU A 299 19.84 -15.44 -0.39
CA LEU A 299 20.70 -15.02 -1.50
C LEU A 299 21.58 -13.80 -1.14
N SER A 300 21.27 -13.13 -0.03
CA SER A 300 22.08 -12.07 0.58
C SER A 300 22.09 -12.27 2.08
N VAL A 301 23.28 -12.18 2.69
CA VAL A 301 23.47 -12.23 4.15
C VAL A 301 24.11 -10.93 4.63
N SER A 302 23.71 -10.43 5.79
CA SER A 302 24.41 -9.32 6.46
C SER A 302 25.32 -9.89 7.54
N HIS A 303 26.58 -9.48 7.52
CA HIS A 303 27.55 -9.81 8.58
C HIS A 303 27.36 -8.96 9.84
N ARG A 304 26.42 -8.00 9.81
CA ARG A 304 26.02 -7.14 10.92
C ARG A 304 27.25 -6.49 11.56
N ASP A 305 28.14 -6.00 10.71
CA ASP A 305 29.38 -5.35 11.12
C ASP A 305 29.07 -4.07 11.91
N ALA A 306 29.94 -3.72 12.86
CA ALA A 306 29.74 -2.53 13.69
C ALA A 306 29.55 -1.26 12.84
N GLY A 307 28.55 -0.43 13.17
CA GLY A 307 28.15 0.74 12.39
C GLY A 307 26.88 1.39 12.92
N VAL A 308 26.10 2.03 12.04
CA VAL A 308 24.87 2.77 12.42
C VAL A 308 23.83 1.87 13.09
N ASN A 309 23.70 0.62 12.63
CA ASN A 309 22.68 -0.33 13.09
C ASN A 309 23.16 -1.24 14.23
N TYR A 310 24.47 -1.50 14.33
CA TYR A 310 25.06 -2.46 15.27
C TYR A 310 26.24 -1.83 16.03
N GLY A 311 26.23 -1.91 17.37
CA GLY A 311 27.35 -1.39 18.17
C GLY A 311 28.61 -2.26 18.14
N LYS A 312 28.48 -3.53 17.72
CA LYS A 312 29.57 -4.52 17.59
C LYS A 312 29.22 -5.50 16.46
N THR A 313 30.23 -6.05 15.79
CA THR A 313 30.06 -7.10 14.78
C THR A 313 29.43 -8.35 15.40
N ALA A 314 28.38 -8.88 14.77
CA ALA A 314 27.62 -10.03 15.26
C ALA A 314 27.72 -11.28 14.36
N GLY A 315 28.43 -11.18 13.22
CA GLY A 315 28.54 -12.23 12.22
C GLY A 315 27.28 -12.37 11.36
N PRO A 316 27.27 -13.34 10.43
CA PRO A 316 26.19 -13.49 9.47
C PRO A 316 24.82 -13.68 10.15
N ASP A 317 23.77 -13.10 9.58
CA ASP A 317 22.39 -13.20 10.08
C ASP A 317 21.69 -14.51 9.64
N SER A 318 22.22 -15.15 8.61
CA SER A 318 21.66 -16.31 7.91
C SER A 318 22.75 -17.07 7.12
N ASN A 319 22.37 -18.19 6.49
CA ASN A 319 23.28 -18.99 5.67
C ASN A 319 23.22 -18.53 4.22
N LEU A 320 24.38 -18.34 3.59
CA LEU A 320 24.40 -18.00 2.17
C LEU A 320 24.02 -19.23 1.32
N LEU A 321 23.10 -19.07 0.39
CA LEU A 321 22.78 -20.11 -0.58
C LEU A 321 23.93 -20.25 -1.58
N ASP A 322 24.38 -21.47 -1.84
CA ASP A 322 25.44 -21.76 -2.82
C ASP A 322 24.98 -22.80 -3.85
N GLU A 323 25.74 -22.98 -4.92
CA GLU A 323 25.43 -23.97 -5.98
C GLU A 323 25.47 -25.41 -5.47
N ASN A 324 26.37 -25.71 -4.53
CA ASN A 324 26.60 -27.06 -4.02
C ASN A 324 25.49 -27.53 -3.05
N SER A 325 24.69 -26.60 -2.54
CA SER A 325 23.60 -26.84 -1.58
C SER A 325 22.21 -26.75 -2.22
N LEU A 326 22.10 -26.66 -3.56
CA LEU A 326 20.82 -26.59 -4.25
C LEU A 326 20.04 -27.92 -4.17
N ASP A 327 18.93 -27.89 -3.45
CA ASP A 327 17.95 -28.96 -3.31
C ASP A 327 16.65 -28.67 -4.11
N PHE A 328 16.66 -27.62 -4.94
CA PHE A 328 15.52 -27.18 -5.75
C PHE A 328 15.95 -26.38 -6.99
N SER A 329 15.02 -26.19 -7.93
CA SER A 329 15.20 -25.25 -9.04
C SER A 329 14.96 -23.81 -8.57
N TYR A 330 16.04 -23.09 -8.26
CA TYR A 330 15.94 -21.72 -7.74
C TYR A 330 15.48 -20.68 -8.78
N LEU A 331 15.48 -21.04 -10.06
CA LEU A 331 14.99 -20.20 -11.17
C LEU A 331 13.55 -20.49 -11.57
N GLU A 332 12.89 -21.44 -10.90
CA GLU A 332 11.47 -21.74 -11.13
C GLU A 332 10.59 -20.60 -10.57
N MET A 333 9.97 -19.83 -11.47
CA MET A 333 9.09 -18.71 -11.12
C MET A 333 7.63 -19.12 -11.29
N GLN A 334 6.86 -19.09 -10.21
CA GLN A 334 5.43 -19.37 -10.24
C GLN A 334 4.63 -18.19 -10.83
N PRO A 335 3.46 -18.41 -11.45
CA PRO A 335 2.59 -17.31 -11.84
C PRO A 335 2.23 -16.40 -10.66
N VAL A 336 2.15 -15.10 -10.89
CA VAL A 336 1.88 -14.12 -9.82
C VAL A 336 0.57 -14.39 -9.08
N THR A 337 -0.41 -14.98 -9.79
CA THR A 337 -1.73 -15.36 -9.25
C THR A 337 -1.68 -16.54 -8.29
N SER A 338 -0.60 -17.32 -8.30
CA SER A 338 -0.38 -18.44 -7.36
C SER A 338 0.50 -18.08 -6.18
N LEU A 339 1.18 -16.93 -6.21
CA LEU A 339 1.98 -16.46 -5.09
C LEU A 339 1.07 -16.02 -3.95
N LYS A 340 1.51 -16.30 -2.71
CA LYS A 340 0.86 -15.76 -1.52
C LYS A 340 1.29 -14.31 -1.29
N TRP A 341 0.35 -13.46 -0.90
CA TRP A 341 0.59 -12.03 -0.63
C TRP A 341 0.31 -11.75 0.84
N TYR A 342 1.22 -11.07 1.52
CA TYR A 342 1.12 -10.81 2.95
C TYR A 342 1.19 -9.32 3.27
N ASP A 343 0.26 -8.84 4.10
CA ASP A 343 0.28 -7.48 4.65
C ASP A 343 1.37 -7.32 5.73
N PHE A 344 1.55 -6.13 6.31
CA PHE A 344 2.54 -5.91 7.38
C PHE A 344 2.38 -6.79 8.62
N CYS A 345 1.18 -7.27 8.90
CA CYS A 345 0.88 -8.19 10.01
C CYS A 345 1.07 -9.66 9.62
N PHE A 346 1.55 -9.91 8.40
CA PHE A 346 1.74 -11.23 7.83
C PHE A 346 0.44 -12.02 7.66
N ARG A 347 -0.67 -11.31 7.45
CA ARG A 347 -1.96 -11.91 7.06
C ARG A 347 -2.01 -12.03 5.55
N GLU A 348 -2.49 -13.17 5.08
CA GLU A 348 -2.66 -13.38 3.64
C GLU A 348 -3.76 -12.46 3.09
N VAL A 349 -3.47 -11.78 1.99
CA VAL A 349 -4.38 -10.87 1.29
C VAL A 349 -4.57 -11.31 -0.17
N LEU A 350 -5.70 -10.95 -0.77
CA LEU A 350 -6.06 -11.35 -2.14
C LEU A 350 -6.21 -10.10 -3.03
N PRO A 351 -5.11 -9.52 -3.53
CA PRO A 351 -5.15 -8.26 -4.26
C PRO A 351 -5.75 -8.38 -5.66
N GLY A 352 -6.34 -7.29 -6.14
CA GLY A 352 -6.79 -7.10 -7.51
C GLY A 352 -8.13 -7.76 -7.86
N LYS A 353 -8.82 -8.37 -6.89
CA LYS A 353 -10.12 -9.02 -7.12
C LYS A 353 -11.27 -8.04 -6.95
N VAL A 354 -11.88 -7.65 -8.07
CA VAL A 354 -13.14 -6.89 -8.12
C VAL A 354 -14.23 -7.83 -8.60
N VAL A 355 -15.29 -8.01 -7.80
CA VAL A 355 -16.45 -8.82 -8.17
C VAL A 355 -17.30 -8.07 -9.19
N ARG A 356 -17.55 -8.70 -10.34
CA ARG A 356 -18.30 -8.16 -11.47
C ARG A 356 -19.43 -9.06 -11.96
N SER A 357 -19.55 -10.28 -11.44
CA SER A 357 -20.54 -11.26 -11.88
C SER A 357 -21.16 -12.01 -10.71
N SER A 358 -22.29 -12.68 -10.98
CA SER A 358 -22.96 -13.54 -9.99
C SER A 358 -22.04 -14.68 -9.51
N ASP A 359 -21.30 -15.32 -10.41
CA ASP A 359 -20.46 -16.48 -10.05
C ASP A 359 -19.30 -16.07 -9.14
N GLU A 360 -18.66 -14.94 -9.43
CA GLU A 360 -17.62 -14.34 -8.59
C GLU A 360 -18.17 -13.95 -7.22
N LEU A 361 -19.37 -13.35 -7.18
CA LEU A 361 -20.04 -12.97 -5.94
C LEU A 361 -20.38 -14.19 -5.09
N SER A 362 -20.93 -15.25 -5.68
CA SER A 362 -21.22 -16.52 -5.00
C SER A 362 -19.94 -17.13 -4.42
N SER A 363 -18.83 -17.12 -5.18
CA SER A 363 -17.54 -17.62 -4.68
C SER A 363 -16.99 -16.80 -3.51
N LEU A 364 -17.13 -15.46 -3.56
CA LEU A 364 -16.71 -14.58 -2.46
C LEU A 364 -17.54 -14.87 -1.20
N LEU A 365 -18.86 -14.87 -1.30
CA LEU A 365 -19.75 -15.09 -0.17
C LEU A 365 -19.62 -16.51 0.42
N TYR A 366 -19.45 -17.53 -0.42
CA TYR A 366 -19.18 -18.89 0.04
C TYR A 366 -17.87 -18.98 0.84
N SER A 367 -16.84 -18.27 0.40
CA SER A 367 -15.57 -18.19 1.13
C SER A 367 -15.73 -17.45 2.45
N ALA A 368 -16.46 -16.33 2.47
CA ALA A 368 -16.76 -15.56 3.67
C ALA A 368 -17.55 -16.40 4.71
N ARG A 369 -18.52 -17.21 4.25
CA ARG A 369 -19.34 -18.11 5.09
C ARG A 369 -18.52 -19.09 5.92
N LYS A 370 -17.34 -19.50 5.43
CA LYS A 370 -16.47 -20.41 6.20
C LYS A 370 -15.92 -19.78 7.49
N LYS A 371 -15.89 -18.44 7.55
CA LYS A 371 -15.31 -17.68 8.67
C LYS A 371 -16.34 -16.85 9.43
N TYR A 372 -17.41 -16.40 8.77
CA TYR A 372 -18.38 -15.47 9.34
C TYR A 372 -19.82 -15.90 9.07
N ASN A 373 -20.69 -15.67 10.05
CA ASN A 373 -22.14 -15.83 9.89
C ASN A 373 -22.85 -14.55 9.42
N THR A 374 -22.15 -13.42 9.47
CA THR A 374 -22.68 -12.10 9.12
C THR A 374 -21.70 -11.38 8.20
N VAL A 375 -22.20 -10.77 7.13
CA VAL A 375 -21.43 -9.93 6.22
C VAL A 375 -21.93 -8.48 6.32
N ILE A 376 -21.02 -7.51 6.25
CA ILE A 376 -21.31 -6.07 6.28
C ILE A 376 -21.11 -5.50 4.88
N LEU A 377 -22.19 -5.11 4.22
CA LEU A 377 -22.18 -4.48 2.92
C LEU A 377 -22.12 -2.97 3.09
N ILE A 378 -21.10 -2.34 2.52
CA ILE A 378 -20.86 -0.90 2.67
C ILE A 378 -20.91 -0.22 1.31
N SER A 379 -21.84 0.71 1.13
CA SER A 379 -21.91 1.51 -0.10
C SER A 379 -20.91 2.66 -0.11
N LEU A 380 -20.23 2.84 -1.24
CA LEU A 380 -19.28 3.92 -1.49
C LEU A 380 -19.78 4.97 -2.51
N HIS A 381 -21.03 4.88 -3.00
CA HIS A 381 -21.52 5.76 -4.09
C HIS A 381 -21.53 7.25 -3.73
N ARG A 382 -21.60 7.58 -2.43
CA ARG A 382 -21.64 8.95 -1.91
C ARG A 382 -20.53 9.19 -0.89
N THR A 383 -19.47 8.39 -0.94
CA THR A 383 -18.41 8.38 0.06
C THR A 383 -17.12 8.86 -0.55
N SER A 384 -16.49 9.87 0.06
CA SER A 384 -15.19 10.36 -0.42
C SER A 384 -14.10 9.30 -0.26
N GLN A 385 -13.01 9.46 -1.01
CA GLN A 385 -11.85 8.60 -0.88
C GLN A 385 -11.25 8.64 0.54
N GLU A 386 -11.15 9.83 1.13
CA GLU A 386 -10.63 10.04 2.48
C GLU A 386 -11.53 9.37 3.53
N VAL A 387 -12.85 9.51 3.41
CA VAL A 387 -13.78 8.84 4.33
C VAL A 387 -13.66 7.32 4.22
N THR A 388 -13.57 6.80 2.99
CA THR A 388 -13.40 5.36 2.75
C THR A 388 -12.09 4.84 3.33
N MET A 389 -10.99 5.57 3.12
CA MET A 389 -9.69 5.23 3.70
C MET A 389 -9.73 5.31 5.22
N ASN A 390 -10.39 6.32 5.79
CA ASN A 390 -10.56 6.43 7.24
C ASN A 390 -11.31 5.23 7.81
N MET A 391 -12.41 4.86 7.15
CA MET A 391 -13.23 3.71 7.52
C MET A 391 -12.43 2.41 7.49
N LEU A 392 -11.60 2.19 6.46
CA LEU A 392 -10.67 1.05 6.40
C LEU A 392 -9.76 0.98 7.63
N CYS A 393 -9.09 2.08 7.96
CA CYS A 393 -8.19 2.15 9.11
C CYS A 393 -8.94 1.96 10.44
N HIS A 394 -10.14 2.54 10.55
CA HIS A 394 -10.98 2.45 11.74
C HIS A 394 -11.52 1.03 11.95
N PHE A 395 -11.92 0.35 10.87
CA PHE A 395 -12.37 -1.03 10.93
C PHE A 395 -11.22 -1.97 11.33
N GLU A 396 -10.03 -1.73 10.79
CA GLU A 396 -8.82 -2.42 11.20
C GLU A 396 -8.55 -2.22 12.70
N LYS A 397 -8.65 -0.98 13.22
CA LYS A 397 -8.52 -0.69 14.65
C LYS A 397 -9.54 -1.44 15.51
N LEU A 398 -10.78 -1.58 15.02
CA LEU A 398 -11.87 -2.28 15.71
C LEU A 398 -11.89 -3.81 15.47
N ASN A 399 -10.94 -4.35 14.69
CA ASN A 399 -10.90 -5.75 14.26
C ASN A 399 -12.17 -6.21 13.51
N ILE A 400 -12.80 -5.31 12.76
CA ILE A 400 -13.92 -5.64 11.88
C ILE A 400 -13.32 -6.13 10.57
N GLN A 401 -13.62 -7.37 10.17
CA GLN A 401 -13.01 -8.02 9.00
C GLN A 401 -14.03 -8.55 7.99
N ASN A 402 -15.30 -8.63 8.38
CA ASN A 402 -16.39 -9.26 7.63
C ASN A 402 -17.15 -8.26 6.76
N TYR A 403 -16.46 -7.31 6.13
CA TYR A 403 -17.06 -6.27 5.30
C TYR A 403 -16.72 -6.43 3.82
N ILE A 404 -17.60 -5.92 2.95
CA ILE A 404 -17.44 -5.88 1.50
C ILE A 404 -17.89 -4.49 1.04
N PHE A 405 -17.05 -3.82 0.25
CA PHE A 405 -17.41 -2.54 -0.34
C PHE A 405 -18.16 -2.70 -1.65
N LEU A 406 -19.13 -1.82 -1.88
CA LEU A 406 -19.91 -1.73 -3.09
C LEU A 406 -19.76 -0.32 -3.65
N GLY A 407 -19.33 -0.19 -4.90
CA GLY A 407 -19.15 1.13 -5.47
C GLY A 407 -19.25 1.14 -7.00
N PRO A 408 -19.28 2.35 -7.57
CA PRO A 408 -19.23 2.53 -9.02
C PRO A 408 -17.89 2.06 -9.57
N ASN A 409 -17.87 1.68 -10.85
CA ASN A 409 -16.64 1.32 -11.53
C ASN A 409 -15.72 2.56 -11.60
N SER A 410 -14.64 2.55 -10.83
CA SER A 410 -13.75 3.70 -10.67
C SER A 410 -12.31 3.25 -10.39
N ASP A 411 -11.35 4.11 -10.70
CA ASP A 411 -9.93 3.88 -10.37
C ASP A 411 -9.73 3.72 -8.87
N PHE A 412 -10.52 4.44 -8.06
CA PHE A 412 -10.49 4.32 -6.62
C PHE A 412 -10.97 2.94 -6.15
N LEU A 413 -12.09 2.42 -6.67
CA LEU A 413 -12.56 1.07 -6.33
C LEU A 413 -11.52 0.00 -6.73
N ASN A 414 -10.88 0.17 -7.89
CA ASN A 414 -9.79 -0.69 -8.33
C ASN A 414 -8.55 -0.57 -7.41
N ASP A 415 -8.23 0.61 -6.90
CA ASP A 415 -7.14 0.81 -5.92
C ASP A 415 -7.43 0.08 -4.59
N ILE A 416 -8.66 0.14 -4.10
CA ILE A 416 -9.10 -0.59 -2.90
C ILE A 416 -8.96 -2.10 -3.11
N ALA A 417 -9.39 -2.62 -4.27
CA ALA A 417 -9.21 -4.02 -4.62
C ALA A 417 -7.73 -4.41 -4.72
N ARG A 418 -6.92 -3.56 -5.36
CA ARG A 418 -5.47 -3.74 -5.53
C ARG A 418 -4.74 -3.85 -4.19
N ARG A 419 -5.23 -3.17 -3.14
CA ARG A 419 -4.72 -3.26 -1.76
C ARG A 419 -5.13 -4.54 -1.02
N GLY A 420 -6.01 -5.35 -1.60
CA GLY A 420 -6.44 -6.64 -1.03
C GLY A 420 -7.81 -6.62 -0.35
N TYR A 421 -8.55 -5.52 -0.44
CA TYR A 421 -9.90 -5.44 0.15
C TYR A 421 -10.96 -5.98 -0.81
N HIS A 422 -12.01 -6.58 -0.26
CA HIS A 422 -13.13 -7.10 -1.04
C HIS A 422 -14.02 -5.98 -1.55
N VAL A 423 -14.16 -5.91 -2.88
CA VAL A 423 -15.00 -4.90 -3.52
C VAL A 423 -15.90 -5.53 -4.59
N ILE A 424 -17.07 -4.93 -4.77
CA ILE A 424 -18.06 -5.25 -5.79
C ILE A 424 -18.27 -4.01 -6.66
N SER A 425 -18.11 -4.16 -7.97
CA SER A 425 -18.53 -3.15 -8.93
C SER A 425 -20.03 -3.29 -9.16
N THR A 426 -20.83 -2.34 -8.69
CA THR A 426 -22.30 -2.41 -8.74
C THR A 426 -22.83 -2.46 -10.15
N GLU A 427 -22.40 -1.54 -11.00
CA GLU A 427 -22.79 -1.48 -12.42
C GLU A 427 -22.43 -2.79 -13.17
N SER A 428 -21.19 -3.26 -13.01
CA SER A 428 -20.72 -4.48 -13.68
C SER A 428 -21.52 -5.70 -13.21
N LEU A 429 -21.77 -5.81 -11.90
CA LEU A 429 -22.54 -6.90 -11.32
C LEU A 429 -23.96 -6.93 -11.90
N VAL A 430 -24.66 -5.80 -11.86
CA VAL A 430 -26.05 -5.67 -12.35
C VAL A 430 -26.14 -6.03 -13.83
N ASN A 431 -25.23 -5.51 -14.65
CA ASN A 431 -25.19 -5.78 -16.10
C ASN A 431 -24.95 -7.27 -16.43
N ASN A 432 -24.28 -8.01 -15.54
CA ASN A 432 -23.98 -9.42 -15.75
C ASN A 432 -25.07 -10.38 -15.25
N ILE A 433 -26.07 -9.90 -14.50
CA ILE A 433 -27.16 -10.75 -14.01
C ILE A 433 -28.21 -10.96 -15.10
N LYS A 434 -28.39 -12.21 -15.55
CA LYS A 434 -29.29 -12.57 -16.67
C LYS A 434 -30.73 -12.04 -16.52
N GLY A 435 -31.28 -12.03 -15.31
CA GLY A 435 -32.64 -11.54 -15.04
C GLY A 435 -32.80 -10.02 -15.03
N PHE A 436 -31.70 -9.28 -14.89
CA PHE A 436 -31.71 -7.82 -14.81
C PHE A 436 -31.17 -7.13 -16.07
N ARG A 437 -30.57 -7.89 -17.00
CA ARG A 437 -30.11 -7.40 -18.32
C ARG A 437 -31.18 -6.69 -19.14
N SER A 438 -32.46 -7.05 -18.97
CA SER A 438 -33.60 -6.41 -19.65
C SER A 438 -34.08 -5.14 -18.96
N LYS A 439 -33.69 -4.90 -17.71
CA LYS A 439 -33.96 -3.69 -16.93
C LYS A 439 -32.71 -2.81 -16.89
N LYS A 440 -32.22 -2.43 -18.08
CA LYS A 440 -31.12 -1.48 -18.20
C LYS A 440 -31.56 -0.14 -17.61
N PHE A 441 -31.17 0.13 -16.37
CA PHE A 441 -31.25 1.46 -15.77
C PHE A 441 -30.05 2.29 -16.24
N GLU A 442 -29.86 2.38 -17.56
CA GLU A 442 -28.79 3.18 -18.16
C GLU A 442 -28.90 4.62 -17.64
N GLY A 443 -27.85 5.07 -16.93
CA GLY A 443 -27.76 6.42 -16.36
C GLY A 443 -28.34 6.61 -14.95
N SER A 444 -28.81 5.57 -14.25
CA SER A 444 -29.23 5.69 -12.84
C SER A 444 -28.35 4.86 -11.90
N ASP A 445 -27.24 5.46 -11.46
CA ASP A 445 -26.32 4.87 -10.48
C ASP A 445 -27.04 4.42 -9.20
N MET A 446 -28.04 5.20 -8.77
CA MET A 446 -28.88 4.90 -7.61
C MET A 446 -29.68 3.59 -7.79
N LEU A 447 -30.32 3.37 -8.94
CA LEU A 447 -31.10 2.15 -9.16
C LEU A 447 -30.19 0.93 -9.28
N ASN A 448 -29.02 1.07 -9.91
CA ASN A 448 -28.01 0.03 -9.97
C ASN A 448 -27.51 -0.35 -8.57
N GLU A 449 -27.27 0.64 -7.71
CA GLU A 449 -26.89 0.43 -6.32
C GLU A 449 -27.96 -0.34 -5.54
N ILE A 450 -29.23 0.09 -5.60
CA ILE A 450 -30.37 -0.53 -4.93
C ILE A 450 -30.52 -2.00 -5.37
N LEU A 451 -30.46 -2.23 -6.68
CA LEU A 451 -30.60 -3.55 -7.26
C LEU A 451 -29.43 -4.47 -6.88
N ALA A 452 -28.19 -3.96 -6.91
CA ALA A 452 -27.02 -4.69 -6.46
C ALA A 452 -27.15 -5.09 -4.99
N LYS A 453 -27.47 -4.14 -4.09
CA LYS A 453 -27.68 -4.40 -2.66
C LYS A 453 -28.76 -5.47 -2.44
N ALA A 454 -29.93 -5.32 -3.07
CA ALA A 454 -31.04 -6.27 -2.94
C ALA A 454 -30.69 -7.68 -3.43
N TYR A 455 -29.95 -7.78 -4.54
CA TYR A 455 -29.49 -9.05 -5.08
C TYR A 455 -28.42 -9.73 -4.21
N ILE A 456 -27.47 -8.97 -3.67
CA ILE A 456 -26.45 -9.51 -2.77
C ILE A 456 -27.10 -10.06 -1.50
N ILE A 457 -28.08 -9.35 -0.92
CA ILE A 457 -28.86 -9.84 0.23
C ILE A 457 -29.54 -11.18 -0.10
N LYS A 458 -30.16 -11.30 -1.28
CA LYS A 458 -30.78 -12.56 -1.72
C LYS A 458 -29.75 -13.70 -1.72
N LEU A 459 -28.56 -13.47 -2.27
CA LEU A 459 -27.50 -14.48 -2.29
C LEU A 459 -26.98 -14.80 -0.88
N CYS A 460 -26.84 -13.80 0.00
CA CYS A 460 -26.53 -14.02 1.41
C CYS A 460 -27.55 -14.96 2.06
N LEU A 461 -28.86 -14.70 1.88
CA LEU A 461 -29.94 -15.54 2.41
C LEU A 461 -29.88 -16.98 1.88
N GLN A 462 -29.61 -17.16 0.58
CA GLN A 462 -29.43 -18.49 -0.02
C GLN A 462 -28.21 -19.24 0.55
N LEU A 463 -27.17 -18.51 0.94
CA LEU A 463 -25.97 -19.05 1.57
C LEU A 463 -26.06 -19.07 3.09
N GLU A 464 -27.23 -18.83 3.66
CA GLU A 464 -27.49 -18.81 5.10
C GLU A 464 -26.70 -17.74 5.89
N LEU A 465 -26.29 -16.66 5.23
CA LEU A 465 -25.58 -15.52 5.80
C LEU A 465 -26.53 -14.42 6.24
N ASN A 466 -26.31 -13.87 7.43
CA ASN A 466 -26.90 -12.59 7.81
C ASN A 466 -26.18 -11.46 7.06
N SER A 467 -26.89 -10.36 6.80
CA SER A 467 -26.28 -9.20 6.15
C SER A 467 -26.66 -7.89 6.82
N TRP A 468 -25.66 -7.08 7.13
CA TRP A 468 -25.83 -5.65 7.35
C TRP A 468 -25.62 -4.91 6.04
N VAL A 469 -26.39 -3.86 5.81
CA VAL A 469 -26.21 -2.89 4.75
C VAL A 469 -26.10 -1.53 5.40
N ILE A 470 -25.01 -0.83 5.15
CA ILE A 470 -24.75 0.52 5.62
C ILE A 470 -24.16 1.34 4.47
N ASP A 471 -24.26 2.66 4.58
CA ASP A 471 -23.57 3.59 3.69
C ASP A 471 -22.26 4.07 4.33
N GLY A 472 -21.33 4.57 3.52
CA GLY A 472 -20.02 5.04 4.00
C GLY A 472 -20.07 6.36 4.78
N ASN A 473 -21.25 6.86 5.16
CA ASN A 473 -21.46 8.04 5.98
C ASN A 473 -21.65 7.72 7.48
N MET A 474 -21.23 6.52 7.89
CA MET A 474 -21.37 6.01 9.25
C MET A 474 -20.09 5.30 9.71
N LEU A 475 -19.72 5.46 10.99
CA LEU A 475 -18.68 4.67 11.64
C LEU A 475 -19.18 4.00 12.93
N PRO A 476 -18.94 2.68 13.09
CA PRO A 476 -19.23 2.01 14.36
C PRO A 476 -18.27 2.47 15.45
N ILE A 477 -18.73 2.51 16.70
CA ILE A 477 -17.86 2.79 17.86
C ILE A 477 -17.10 1.52 18.28
N SER A 478 -17.72 0.35 18.08
CA SER A 478 -17.12 -0.94 18.37
C SER A 478 -17.67 -2.02 17.44
N ASN A 479 -16.94 -3.13 17.31
CA ASN A 479 -17.40 -4.30 16.57
C ASN A 479 -18.71 -4.89 17.14
N ALA A 480 -19.00 -4.66 18.43
CA ALA A 480 -20.21 -5.14 19.09
C ALA A 480 -21.50 -4.54 18.52
N MET A 481 -21.44 -3.40 17.81
CA MET A 481 -22.60 -2.85 17.08
C MET A 481 -23.30 -3.93 16.24
N PHE A 482 -22.51 -4.74 15.52
CA PHE A 482 -23.05 -5.69 14.56
C PHE A 482 -23.62 -6.96 15.20
N SER A 483 -23.35 -7.19 16.50
CA SER A 483 -23.92 -8.29 17.31
C SER A 483 -25.07 -7.83 18.20
N ASP A 484 -24.98 -6.65 18.82
CA ASP A 484 -25.83 -6.22 19.93
C ASP A 484 -27.21 -5.71 19.49
N LEU A 485 -27.36 -5.28 18.23
CA LEU A 485 -28.58 -4.63 17.74
C LEU A 485 -29.70 -5.62 17.38
N HIS A 486 -29.46 -6.94 17.47
CA HIS A 486 -30.39 -7.94 16.95
C HIS A 486 -31.26 -8.57 18.02
N ASP A 487 -32.54 -8.25 17.93
CA ASP A 487 -33.60 -8.94 18.66
C ASP A 487 -33.95 -10.26 17.95
N THR A 488 -33.86 -11.38 18.66
CA THR A 488 -34.10 -12.71 18.07
C THR A 488 -35.51 -12.88 17.49
N ALA A 489 -36.46 -12.03 17.88
CA ALA A 489 -37.85 -12.07 17.44
C ALA A 489 -38.11 -11.51 16.03
N TYR A 490 -37.16 -10.77 15.44
CA TYR A 490 -37.34 -10.10 14.15
C TYR A 490 -36.37 -10.63 13.09
N TYR A 491 -36.85 -10.66 11.83
CA TYR A 491 -36.05 -11.07 10.68
C TYR A 491 -35.40 -9.90 9.94
N PHE A 492 -36.02 -8.72 10.06
CA PHE A 492 -35.57 -7.49 9.44
C PHE A 492 -35.49 -6.40 10.51
N PHE A 493 -34.41 -5.63 10.47
CA PHE A 493 -34.24 -4.44 11.29
C PHE A 493 -33.82 -3.30 10.39
N ALA A 494 -34.46 -2.15 10.52
CA ALA A 494 -34.09 -0.95 9.77
C ALA A 494 -34.22 0.29 10.65
N THR A 495 -33.39 1.28 10.37
CA THR A 495 -33.51 2.60 10.97
C THR A 495 -34.42 3.50 10.14
N LYS A 496 -35.24 4.31 10.80
CA LYS A 496 -35.95 5.41 10.14
C LYS A 496 -34.92 6.44 9.66
N ASP A 497 -35.09 6.95 8.45
CA ASP A 497 -34.32 8.08 7.88
C ASP A 497 -32.83 7.85 7.59
N SER A 498 -32.32 6.62 7.81
CA SER A 498 -30.98 6.21 7.41
C SER A 498 -31.01 4.85 6.69
N ASP A 499 -30.07 4.59 5.79
CA ASP A 499 -30.02 3.37 4.98
C ASP A 499 -29.39 2.16 5.71
N ILE A 500 -29.40 2.17 7.05
CA ILE A 500 -28.99 1.02 7.87
C ILE A 500 -30.09 -0.05 7.84
N LEU A 501 -29.73 -1.20 7.28
CA LEU A 501 -30.59 -2.39 7.20
C LEU A 501 -29.83 -3.61 7.71
N PHE A 502 -30.50 -4.41 8.53
CA PHE A 502 -30.07 -5.76 8.83
C PHE A 502 -31.11 -6.78 8.38
N VAL A 503 -30.60 -7.83 7.74
CA VAL A 503 -31.39 -8.97 7.29
C VAL A 503 -30.83 -10.23 7.93
N LYS A 504 -31.64 -10.86 8.77
CA LYS A 504 -31.34 -12.14 9.40
C LYS A 504 -31.64 -13.27 8.42
N SER A 505 -30.71 -14.20 8.28
CA SER A 505 -30.94 -15.42 7.51
C SER A 505 -31.94 -16.35 8.21
N SER A 506 -32.99 -16.71 7.49
CA SER A 506 -33.95 -17.74 7.89
C SER A 506 -34.74 -18.23 6.68
N SER A 507 -35.46 -19.35 6.82
CA SER A 507 -36.39 -19.82 5.79
C SER A 507 -37.53 -18.83 5.51
N VAL A 508 -37.88 -17.97 6.47
CA VAL A 508 -38.93 -16.95 6.32
C VAL A 508 -38.40 -15.77 5.51
N SER A 509 -37.24 -15.23 5.88
CA SER A 509 -36.64 -14.10 5.16
C SER A 509 -36.24 -14.48 3.73
N ALA A 510 -35.71 -15.69 3.52
CA ALA A 510 -35.40 -16.20 2.18
C ALA A 510 -36.63 -16.36 1.28
N LYS A 511 -37.79 -16.73 1.84
CA LYS A 511 -39.06 -16.81 1.10
C LYS A 511 -39.63 -15.43 0.75
N ILE A 512 -39.47 -14.45 1.64
CA ILE A 512 -39.92 -13.08 1.41
C ILE A 512 -39.03 -12.40 0.37
N TRP A 513 -37.71 -12.63 0.41
CA TRP A 513 -36.72 -11.94 -0.43
C TRP A 513 -36.49 -12.63 -1.78
N ASP A 514 -37.55 -12.91 -2.51
CA ASP A 514 -37.49 -13.51 -3.84
C ASP A 514 -37.30 -12.47 -4.96
N ASP A 515 -37.25 -12.91 -6.22
CA ASP A 515 -37.09 -11.99 -7.37
C ASP A 515 -38.27 -11.02 -7.51
N SER A 516 -39.48 -11.45 -7.14
CA SER A 516 -40.68 -10.60 -7.15
C SER A 516 -40.58 -9.49 -6.11
N PHE A 517 -40.03 -9.77 -4.92
CA PHE A 517 -39.76 -8.77 -3.91
C PHE A 517 -38.73 -7.74 -4.38
N ILE A 518 -37.61 -8.19 -4.97
CA ILE A 518 -36.59 -7.29 -5.54
C ILE A 518 -37.23 -6.37 -6.58
N ASP A 519 -38.06 -6.91 -7.46
CA ASP A 519 -38.77 -6.15 -8.49
C ASP A 519 -39.70 -5.09 -7.90
N LYS A 520 -40.41 -5.40 -6.80
CA LYS A 520 -41.24 -4.43 -6.07
C LYS A 520 -40.40 -3.31 -5.46
N VAL A 521 -39.27 -3.65 -4.83
CA VAL A 521 -38.37 -2.64 -4.22
C VAL A 521 -37.87 -1.68 -5.29
N VAL A 522 -37.42 -2.20 -6.44
CA VAL A 522 -36.92 -1.39 -7.56
C VAL A 522 -38.03 -0.53 -8.17
N ALA A 523 -39.25 -1.05 -8.33
CA ALA A 523 -40.39 -0.28 -8.84
C ALA A 523 -40.74 0.90 -7.91
N LYS A 524 -40.75 0.67 -6.59
CA LYS A 524 -40.98 1.74 -5.60
C LYS A 524 -39.87 2.78 -5.60
N ALA A 525 -38.62 2.34 -5.62
CA ALA A 525 -37.47 3.23 -5.73
C ALA A 525 -37.57 4.12 -6.99
N SER A 526 -37.91 3.52 -8.14
CA SER A 526 -38.11 4.23 -9.41
C SER A 526 -39.28 5.22 -9.37
N SER A 527 -40.36 4.92 -8.64
CA SER A 527 -41.49 5.85 -8.49
C SER A 527 -41.19 7.06 -7.59
N SER A 528 -40.15 6.97 -6.77
CA SER A 528 -39.76 7.99 -5.79
C SER A 528 -38.71 8.97 -6.33
N THR A 529 -38.18 8.74 -7.53
CA THR A 529 -37.12 9.57 -8.16
C THR A 529 -37.55 10.99 -8.54
N ASN A 530 -38.85 11.31 -8.46
CA ASN A 530 -39.37 12.68 -8.66
C ASN A 530 -39.21 13.59 -7.42
N LYS A 531 -38.75 13.05 -6.29
CA LYS A 531 -38.29 13.83 -5.14
C LYS A 531 -36.79 13.99 -5.25
N SER A 532 -36.26 15.18 -4.91
CA SER A 532 -34.86 15.54 -5.17
C SER A 532 -33.89 14.43 -4.77
N SER A 533 -32.84 14.20 -5.55
CA SER A 533 -31.79 13.18 -5.34
C SER A 533 -30.98 13.35 -4.03
N LYS A 534 -31.48 14.11 -3.08
CA LYS A 534 -30.84 14.63 -1.86
C LYS A 534 -31.44 14.10 -0.55
N ASP A 535 -32.57 13.40 -0.59
CA ASP A 535 -33.17 12.81 0.63
C ASP A 535 -32.52 11.46 1.00
N HIS A 536 -32.31 11.25 2.29
CA HIS A 536 -31.74 10.03 2.87
C HIS A 536 -32.76 8.86 2.88
N GLY A 537 -32.27 7.62 2.98
CA GLY A 537 -33.12 6.48 3.35
C GLY A 537 -33.95 5.92 2.20
N TYR A 538 -33.61 6.15 0.93
CA TYR A 538 -34.43 5.68 -0.20
C TYR A 538 -34.53 4.16 -0.27
N LEU A 539 -33.41 3.46 -0.06
CA LEU A 539 -33.40 2.01 -0.02
C LEU A 539 -34.13 1.53 1.23
N GLY A 540 -33.83 2.13 2.38
CA GLY A 540 -34.51 1.85 3.65
C GLY A 540 -36.02 1.98 3.52
N ASN A 541 -36.52 3.06 2.93
CA ASN A 541 -37.94 3.33 2.71
C ASN A 541 -38.56 2.37 1.71
N ALA A 542 -37.93 2.17 0.54
CA ALA A 542 -38.44 1.27 -0.49
C ALA A 542 -38.50 -0.20 0.01
N ILE A 543 -37.49 -0.65 0.74
CA ILE A 543 -37.45 -1.98 1.37
C ILE A 543 -38.48 -2.07 2.48
N THR A 544 -38.53 -1.10 3.41
CA THR A 544 -39.44 -1.12 4.56
C THR A 544 -40.89 -1.16 4.10
N SER A 545 -41.30 -0.27 3.21
CA SER A 545 -42.67 -0.28 2.68
C SER A 545 -42.98 -1.56 1.89
N SER A 546 -41.99 -2.16 1.23
CA SER A 546 -42.19 -3.45 0.55
C SER A 546 -42.30 -4.62 1.53
N LEU A 547 -41.56 -4.59 2.65
CA LEU A 547 -41.64 -5.61 3.70
C LEU A 547 -42.99 -5.54 4.45
N GLU A 548 -43.46 -4.33 4.76
CA GLU A 548 -44.77 -4.11 5.39
C GLU A 548 -45.91 -4.66 4.53
N GLU A 549 -45.91 -4.43 3.21
CA GLU A 549 -46.90 -4.98 2.28
C GLU A 549 -46.89 -6.52 2.18
N ASN A 550 -45.74 -7.15 2.47
CA ASN A 550 -45.63 -8.62 2.51
C ASN A 550 -45.88 -9.18 3.93
N ASN A 551 -46.43 -8.38 4.86
CA ASN A 551 -46.67 -8.75 6.26
C ASN A 551 -45.43 -9.29 6.99
N ALA A 552 -44.24 -8.80 6.60
CA ALA A 552 -42.99 -9.21 7.22
C ALA A 552 -42.83 -8.60 8.62
N LYS A 553 -42.25 -9.36 9.56
CA LYS A 553 -41.87 -8.84 10.87
C LYS A 553 -40.59 -8.00 10.76
N ILE A 554 -40.76 -6.68 10.67
CA ILE A 554 -39.68 -5.69 10.68
C ILE A 554 -39.68 -4.88 11.98
N LYS A 555 -38.50 -4.65 12.55
CA LYS A 555 -38.29 -3.73 13.68
C LYS A 555 -37.78 -2.40 13.15
N MET A 556 -38.62 -1.36 13.25
CA MET A 556 -38.24 0.01 12.91
C MET A 556 -37.78 0.74 14.15
N VAL A 557 -36.58 1.31 14.10
CA VAL A 557 -36.00 2.11 15.19
C VAL A 557 -35.62 3.48 14.68
N GLY A 558 -35.74 4.54 15.50
CA GLY A 558 -35.24 5.85 15.11
C GLY A 558 -33.71 5.83 14.98
N GLU A 559 -33.15 6.48 13.95
CA GLU A 559 -31.70 6.62 13.71
C GLU A 559 -30.95 6.97 15.01
N LEU A 560 -31.44 7.98 15.74
CA LEU A 560 -30.82 8.49 16.97
C LEU A 560 -31.05 7.62 18.22
N SER A 561 -31.76 6.49 18.11
CA SER A 561 -31.96 5.62 19.29
C SER A 561 -30.67 4.92 19.71
N PHE A 562 -29.75 4.69 18.77
CA PHE A 562 -28.46 4.05 19.01
C PHE A 562 -27.29 4.76 18.30
N GLY A 563 -27.58 5.79 17.50
CA GLY A 563 -26.59 6.57 16.77
C GLY A 563 -26.47 7.99 17.31
N GLU A 564 -25.27 8.57 17.22
CA GLU A 564 -25.04 10.00 17.45
C GLU A 564 -24.78 10.69 16.11
N LYS A 565 -25.54 11.76 15.82
CA LYS A 565 -25.36 12.54 14.60
C LYS A 565 -24.24 13.54 14.78
N VAL A 566 -23.32 13.57 13.81
CA VAL A 566 -22.36 14.67 13.69
C VAL A 566 -23.12 15.92 13.29
N ASP A 567 -23.10 16.95 14.14
CA ASP A 567 -23.70 18.23 13.86
C ASP A 567 -22.88 19.41 14.42
N VAL A 568 -23.25 20.62 14.01
CA VAL A 568 -22.60 21.87 14.42
C VAL A 568 -22.88 22.20 15.89
N LYS A 569 -23.98 21.69 16.47
CA LYS A 569 -24.42 22.04 17.82
C LYS A 569 -23.57 21.39 18.91
N ASN A 570 -22.99 20.23 18.62
CA ASN A 570 -22.18 19.44 19.55
C ASN A 570 -20.66 19.59 19.36
N GLY A 571 -20.19 20.63 18.67
CA GLY A 571 -18.80 20.76 18.18
C GLY A 571 -17.67 20.59 19.22
N ASN A 572 -17.92 20.85 20.50
CA ASN A 572 -16.90 20.78 21.57
C ASN A 572 -16.80 19.44 22.30
N GLN A 573 -17.67 18.46 22.01
CA GLN A 573 -17.64 17.16 22.70
C GLN A 573 -16.46 16.30 22.21
N THR A 574 -15.71 15.71 23.13
CA THR A 574 -14.57 14.82 22.82
C THR A 574 -14.90 13.34 22.99
N HIS A 575 -16.13 13.02 23.41
CA HIS A 575 -16.61 11.67 23.64
C HIS A 575 -18.00 11.52 23.06
N VAL A 576 -18.29 10.31 22.61
CA VAL A 576 -19.63 9.94 22.16
C VAL A 576 -20.50 9.65 23.39
N SER A 577 -21.79 9.95 23.28
CA SER A 577 -22.78 9.75 24.36
C SER A 577 -22.84 8.28 24.80
N GLU A 578 -23.08 8.05 26.10
CA GLU A 578 -23.21 6.69 26.64
C GLU A 578 -24.34 5.91 25.95
N GLY A 579 -24.10 4.65 25.61
CA GLY A 579 -25.06 3.80 24.90
C GLY A 579 -25.04 3.95 23.38
N THR A 580 -24.31 4.93 22.83
CA THR A 580 -24.13 5.07 21.39
C THR A 580 -23.39 3.86 20.82
N LYS A 581 -23.81 3.41 19.64
CA LYS A 581 -23.23 2.27 18.91
C LYS A 581 -22.50 2.70 17.65
N TYR A 582 -22.89 3.82 17.05
CA TYR A 582 -22.28 4.37 15.83
C TYR A 582 -22.44 5.89 15.76
N VAL A 583 -21.59 6.50 14.95
CA VAL A 583 -21.66 7.92 14.59
C VAL A 583 -22.04 8.03 13.12
N ILE A 584 -22.97 8.93 12.79
CA ILE A 584 -23.49 9.12 11.42
C ILE A 584 -23.50 10.61 11.05
N TRP A 585 -23.32 10.91 9.76
CA TRP A 585 -23.35 12.27 9.24
C TRP A 585 -24.10 12.36 7.91
N SER A 586 -24.45 13.58 7.50
CA SER A 586 -25.11 13.80 6.21
C SER A 586 -24.08 13.85 5.08
N ASP A 587 -24.43 13.30 3.91
CA ASP A 587 -23.59 13.28 2.71
C ASP A 587 -23.27 14.69 2.18
N GLU A 588 -24.10 15.69 2.49
CA GLU A 588 -23.88 17.09 2.09
C GLU A 588 -22.85 17.81 2.98
N MET A 589 -22.42 17.18 4.07
CA MET A 589 -21.51 17.78 5.02
C MET A 589 -20.08 17.88 4.45
N ALA A 590 -19.46 19.06 4.61
CA ALA A 590 -18.10 19.28 4.13
C ALA A 590 -17.10 18.32 4.80
N LEU A 591 -16.20 17.74 4.00
CA LEU A 591 -15.20 16.77 4.46
C LEU A 591 -14.33 17.32 5.60
N ASP A 592 -13.93 18.60 5.54
CA ASP A 592 -13.13 19.24 6.59
C ASP A 592 -13.86 19.25 7.95
N PHE A 593 -15.18 19.43 7.92
CA PHE A 593 -15.99 19.39 9.13
C PHE A 593 -16.15 17.95 9.64
N VAL A 594 -16.45 16.99 8.77
CA VAL A 594 -16.56 15.56 9.13
C VAL A 594 -15.26 15.06 9.73
N SER A 595 -14.14 15.28 9.04
CA SER A 595 -12.81 14.85 9.50
C SER A 595 -12.43 15.50 10.82
N SER A 596 -12.65 16.82 10.99
CA SER A 596 -12.41 17.50 12.26
C SER A 596 -13.26 16.94 13.40
N ARG A 597 -14.54 16.67 13.18
CA ARG A 597 -15.41 16.09 14.21
C ARG A 597 -14.96 14.68 14.57
N LEU A 598 -14.68 13.83 13.57
CA LEU A 598 -14.21 12.47 13.82
C LEU A 598 -12.86 12.45 14.53
N ASP A 599 -11.96 13.39 14.25
CA ASP A 599 -10.67 13.51 14.95
C ASP A 599 -10.87 13.91 16.42
N ASN A 600 -11.77 14.85 16.70
CA ASN A 600 -12.17 15.22 18.08
C ASN A 600 -12.75 14.05 18.87
N LEU A 601 -13.44 13.12 18.19
CA LEU A 601 -13.99 11.89 18.78
C LEU A 601 -12.98 10.73 18.83
N GLY A 602 -11.76 10.89 18.29
CA GLY A 602 -10.76 9.82 18.20
C GLY A 602 -11.11 8.71 17.21
N MET A 603 -11.91 9.04 16.18
CA MET A 603 -12.40 8.18 15.11
C MET A 603 -11.87 8.57 13.71
N TRP A 604 -10.97 9.57 13.65
CA TRP A 604 -10.22 9.90 12.44
C TRP A 604 -8.80 9.31 12.51
N GLU A 605 -8.57 8.28 11.71
CA GLU A 605 -7.40 7.42 11.69
C GLU A 605 -6.43 7.76 10.55
N LEU A 606 -6.62 8.88 9.85
CA LEU A 606 -5.77 9.28 8.72
C LEU A 606 -4.77 10.40 9.06
N GLU A 607 -3.55 10.26 8.54
CA GLU A 607 -2.54 11.31 8.45
C GLU A 607 -2.02 11.34 7.01
N ASP A 608 -2.12 12.50 6.36
CA ASP A 608 -1.80 12.70 4.93
C ASP A 608 -2.44 11.65 4.01
N SER A 609 -3.76 11.47 4.13
CA SER A 609 -4.58 10.53 3.35
C SER A 609 -4.21 9.04 3.49
N SER A 610 -3.47 8.67 4.54
CA SER A 610 -3.07 7.29 4.82
C SER A 610 -3.27 6.92 6.30
N CYS A 611 -3.44 5.64 6.61
CA CYS A 611 -3.66 5.21 8.00
C CYS A 611 -2.49 5.61 8.92
N LYS A 612 -2.82 6.18 10.10
CA LYS A 612 -1.89 6.56 11.17
C LYS A 612 -1.16 5.36 11.79
N ALA A 613 -1.73 4.16 11.67
CA ALA A 613 -1.30 2.95 12.36
C ALA A 613 -1.37 1.68 11.49
N VAL A 614 -0.56 0.69 11.86
CA VAL A 614 -0.74 -0.72 11.51
C VAL A 614 -1.15 -1.45 12.79
N VAL A 615 -2.27 -2.17 12.76
CA VAL A 615 -2.81 -2.87 13.94
C VAL A 615 -2.77 -4.37 13.69
N CYS A 616 -1.84 -5.07 14.34
CA CYS A 616 -1.78 -6.53 14.27
C CYS A 616 -2.50 -7.12 15.47
N HIS A 617 -3.70 -7.64 15.23
CA HIS A 617 -4.47 -8.36 16.25
C HIS A 617 -3.82 -9.70 16.58
N GLN A 618 -3.88 -10.10 17.84
CA GLN A 618 -3.43 -11.43 18.25
C GLN A 618 -4.35 -12.48 17.59
N SER A 619 -3.70 -13.45 16.94
CA SER A 619 -4.33 -14.58 16.27
C SER A 619 -4.81 -15.64 17.24
#